data_AF-A0AA37LTF7-F1
#
_entry.id   AF-A0AA37LTF7-F1
#
_cell.length_a   1.000
_cell.length_b   1.000
_cell.length_c   1.000
_cell.angle_alpha   90.00
_cell.angle_beta   90.00
_cell.angle_gamma   90.00
#
_symmetry.space_group_name_H-M   'P 1'
#
loop_
_entity.id
_entity.type
_entity.pdbx_description
1 polymer ?
#
loop_
_entity_poly.entity_id
_entity_poly.type
_entity_poly.pdbx_seq_one_letter_code
_entity_poly.pdbx_strand_id
1 'polypeptide(L)'
;MVPSPTYENSSSSIYSFDVLALNNPECEQCEPGSSDVQPFAAQCRIDTCVKRYKAKVSNGVYTEVQEGDGILLTRRPGTLNGSDNETALAVVTNSTLVDGTERRCAEVPEGADKSVRVGFRNGVFQEIFTDRFEAYPPKDLTWKSYPQECVWVVDRSSWRGMKATMAELLQGEIAQPASSSRQYDWVKGSLWNRRLFAAGNASMATVNDMVAGLAESMTATMRNHPYGTSEELARNASADLRMATGRVIIAQTCIYVEWGWIAYPSVLLALQWIFSALVMVACSQRMRSGSAEPRRSAWKSSPLALLFHGLDEDLRSRGHNPCTVKQMDSFADSIKVHLVPVQDSKRNGWAFTDI
;
A
#
# COMPACT_ATOMS: atom_id res chain seq x y z
N MET A 1 1.78 -38.87 18.89
CA MET A 1 1.69 -39.39 17.51
C MET A 1 3.10 -39.47 16.96
N VAL A 2 3.59 -40.67 16.68
CA VAL A 2 4.89 -40.88 16.02
C VAL A 2 4.68 -40.58 14.53
N PRO A 3 5.51 -39.74 13.88
CA PRO A 3 5.34 -39.45 12.47
C PRO A 3 5.55 -40.74 11.65
N SER A 4 4.64 -40.98 10.71
CA SER A 4 4.71 -42.12 9.79
C SER A 4 5.99 -42.05 8.93
N PRO A 5 6.66 -43.18 8.63
CA PRO A 5 7.87 -43.23 7.80
C PRO A 5 7.67 -42.74 6.35
N THR A 6 6.43 -42.52 5.92
CA THR A 6 6.11 -41.82 4.66
C THR A 6 6.47 -40.33 4.68
N TYR A 7 6.79 -39.74 5.83
CA TYR A 7 7.14 -38.32 5.97
C TYR A 7 8.54 -38.00 5.41
N GLU A 8 9.46 -38.97 5.37
CA GLU A 8 10.86 -38.75 4.92
C GLU A 8 10.98 -38.45 3.42
N ASN A 9 10.04 -38.90 2.59
CA ASN A 9 10.02 -38.64 1.14
C ASN A 9 9.03 -37.54 0.73
N SER A 10 8.33 -36.89 1.68
CA SER A 10 7.41 -35.82 1.35
C SER A 10 8.18 -34.50 1.16
N SER A 11 7.90 -33.77 0.07
CA SER A 11 8.44 -32.42 -0.11
C SER A 11 8.05 -31.56 1.09
N SER A 12 9.04 -31.08 1.84
CA SER A 12 8.75 -30.22 2.99
C SER A 12 8.36 -28.84 2.49
N SER A 13 7.13 -28.45 2.76
CA SER A 13 6.65 -27.10 2.48
C SER A 13 7.40 -26.06 3.30
N ILE A 14 7.52 -24.84 2.77
CA ILE A 14 7.97 -23.69 3.55
C ILE A 14 7.01 -23.49 4.73
N TYR A 15 5.72 -23.53 4.44
CA TYR A 15 4.66 -23.29 5.40
C TYR A 15 3.39 -24.07 5.00
N SER A 16 2.68 -24.58 6.00
CA SER A 16 1.38 -25.21 5.85
C SER A 16 0.46 -24.71 6.96
N PHE A 17 -0.81 -24.51 6.65
CA PHE A 17 -1.80 -24.06 7.61
C PHE A 17 -3.17 -24.61 7.23
N ASP A 18 -4.01 -24.78 8.25
CA ASP A 18 -5.39 -25.20 8.09
C ASP A 18 -6.29 -23.99 8.30
N VAL A 19 -7.32 -23.88 7.48
CA VAL A 19 -8.37 -22.86 7.56
C VAL A 19 -9.64 -23.57 7.95
N LEU A 20 -10.28 -23.10 9.01
CA LEU A 20 -11.62 -23.51 9.40
C LEU A 20 -12.49 -22.26 9.47
N ALA A 21 -13.55 -22.23 8.67
CA ALA A 21 -14.45 -21.10 8.60
C ALA A 21 -15.91 -21.55 8.47
N LEU A 22 -16.79 -20.61 8.74
CA LEU A 22 -18.23 -20.73 8.53
C LEU A 22 -18.58 -19.77 7.39
N ASN A 23 -19.07 -20.30 6.28
CA ASN A 23 -19.44 -19.53 5.11
C ASN A 23 -20.95 -19.23 5.12
N ASN A 24 -21.33 -17.97 4.89
CA ASN A 24 -22.71 -17.59 4.64
C ASN A 24 -22.82 -16.87 3.28
N PRO A 25 -23.12 -17.59 2.19
CA PRO A 25 -23.04 -17.06 0.83
C PRO A 25 -24.07 -15.97 0.51
N GLU A 26 -25.18 -15.89 1.27
CA GLU A 26 -26.29 -14.97 0.98
C GLU A 26 -26.22 -13.62 1.71
N CYS A 27 -25.12 -13.35 2.40
CA CYS A 27 -25.20 -12.48 3.55
C CYS A 27 -24.09 -11.41 3.58
N GLU A 28 -24.40 -10.23 3.04
CA GLU A 28 -23.58 -9.02 3.18
C GLU A 28 -23.60 -8.44 4.61
N GLN A 29 -24.59 -8.83 5.44
CA GLN A 29 -24.81 -8.35 6.81
C GLN A 29 -25.41 -9.46 7.69
N CYS A 30 -24.60 -10.35 8.25
CA CYS A 30 -25.13 -11.48 9.02
C CYS A 30 -25.34 -11.18 10.49
N GLU A 31 -26.58 -11.40 10.95
CA GLU A 31 -26.89 -11.57 12.36
C GLU A 31 -26.49 -13.00 12.82
N PRO A 32 -26.02 -13.17 14.07
CA PRO A 32 -25.79 -14.48 14.67
C PRO A 32 -27.10 -15.29 14.72
N GLY A 33 -27.11 -16.49 14.12
CA GLY A 33 -28.26 -17.39 14.12
C GLY A 33 -28.98 -17.57 12.78
N SER A 34 -28.50 -16.93 11.70
CA SER A 34 -28.93 -17.24 10.32
C SER A 34 -28.73 -18.74 10.01
N SER A 35 -29.74 -19.39 9.47
CA SER A 35 -29.83 -20.85 9.33
C SER A 35 -28.99 -21.47 8.21
N ASP A 36 -28.46 -20.66 7.27
CA ASP A 36 -27.70 -21.16 6.12
C ASP A 36 -26.20 -20.88 6.21
N VAL A 37 -25.59 -21.31 7.32
CA VAL A 37 -24.14 -21.28 7.50
C VAL A 37 -23.55 -22.64 7.16
N GLN A 38 -22.68 -22.69 6.16
CA GLN A 38 -21.99 -23.91 5.75
C GLN A 38 -20.57 -23.95 6.32
N PRO A 39 -20.18 -25.00 7.07
CA PRO A 39 -18.81 -25.16 7.50
C PRO A 39 -17.90 -25.44 6.31
N PHE A 40 -16.72 -24.82 6.31
CA PHE A 40 -15.70 -24.99 5.31
C PHE A 40 -14.35 -25.20 5.99
N ALA A 41 -13.60 -26.19 5.50
CA ALA A 41 -12.24 -26.44 5.92
C ALA A 41 -11.34 -26.57 4.69
N ALA A 42 -10.16 -25.99 4.77
CA ALA A 42 -9.13 -26.12 3.75
C ALA A 42 -7.76 -26.32 4.39
N GLN A 43 -6.94 -27.17 3.77
CA GLN A 43 -5.54 -27.32 4.11
C GLN A 43 -4.70 -26.71 3.00
N CYS A 44 -3.86 -25.75 3.36
CA CYS A 44 -3.02 -25.02 2.42
C CYS A 44 -1.54 -25.33 2.66
N ARG A 45 -0.78 -25.38 1.57
CA ARG A 45 0.64 -25.68 1.61
C ARG A 45 1.40 -24.84 0.58
N ILE A 46 2.49 -24.21 1.00
CA ILE A 46 3.40 -23.45 0.14
C ILE A 46 4.68 -24.25 -0.05
N ASP A 47 4.83 -24.82 -1.24
CA ASP A 47 6.01 -25.60 -1.63
C ASP A 47 6.93 -24.77 -2.55
N THR A 48 8.24 -24.97 -2.42
CA THR A 48 9.21 -24.39 -3.35
C THR A 48 9.40 -25.31 -4.55
N CYS A 49 9.44 -24.71 -5.73
CA CYS A 49 9.74 -25.42 -6.96
C CYS A 49 10.57 -24.55 -7.91
N VAL A 50 11.25 -25.21 -8.83
CA VAL A 50 11.86 -24.61 -10.01
C VAL A 50 10.86 -24.74 -11.15
N LYS A 51 10.47 -23.61 -11.74
CA LYS A 51 9.57 -23.56 -12.90
C LYS A 51 10.30 -23.00 -14.10
N ARG A 52 9.97 -23.55 -15.27
CA ARG A 52 10.43 -23.02 -16.56
C ARG A 52 9.33 -22.13 -17.14
N TYR A 53 9.74 -21.01 -17.72
CA TYR A 53 8.82 -20.07 -18.35
C TYR A 53 9.31 -19.75 -19.76
N LYS A 54 8.38 -19.74 -20.70
CA LYS A 54 8.57 -19.21 -22.04
C LYS A 54 8.09 -17.76 -22.06
N ALA A 55 9.03 -16.86 -22.28
CA ALA A 55 8.74 -15.44 -22.42
C ALA A 55 8.48 -15.05 -23.88
N LYS A 56 7.52 -14.16 -24.11
CA LYS A 56 7.24 -13.53 -25.39
C LYS A 56 6.99 -12.05 -25.18
N VAL A 57 7.71 -11.21 -25.93
CA VAL A 57 7.44 -9.78 -26.04
C VAL A 57 6.75 -9.52 -27.36
N SER A 58 5.52 -9.01 -27.35
CA SER A 58 4.80 -8.58 -28.55
C SER A 58 4.18 -7.22 -28.33
N ASN A 59 4.42 -6.28 -29.26
CA ASN A 59 3.96 -4.88 -29.16
C ASN A 59 4.34 -4.19 -27.84
N GLY A 60 5.52 -4.48 -27.30
CA GLY A 60 5.98 -3.96 -26.01
C GLY A 60 5.33 -4.62 -24.78
N VAL A 61 4.43 -5.58 -24.96
CA VAL A 61 3.83 -6.35 -23.87
C VAL A 61 4.64 -7.61 -23.63
N TYR A 62 5.20 -7.73 -22.42
CA TYR A 62 5.87 -8.93 -21.92
C TYR A 62 4.83 -9.94 -21.42
N THR A 63 4.90 -11.17 -21.91
CA THR A 63 4.03 -12.28 -21.50
C THR A 63 4.88 -13.50 -21.19
N GLU A 64 4.58 -14.20 -20.10
CA GLU A 64 5.21 -15.46 -19.74
C GLU A 64 4.18 -16.56 -19.71
N VAL A 65 4.57 -17.73 -20.22
CA VAL A 65 3.77 -18.96 -20.13
C VAL A 65 4.64 -20.01 -19.48
N GLN A 66 4.13 -20.64 -18.41
CA GLN A 66 4.85 -21.74 -17.76
C GLN A 66 5.02 -22.90 -18.75
N GLU A 67 6.22 -23.46 -18.82
CA GLU A 67 6.57 -24.61 -19.65
C GLU A 67 6.75 -25.84 -18.76
N GLY A 68 5.84 -26.81 -18.90
CA GLY A 68 5.84 -28.04 -18.10
C GLY A 68 5.50 -27.83 -16.63
N ASP A 69 5.66 -28.90 -15.85
CA ASP A 69 5.45 -28.90 -14.41
C ASP A 69 6.68 -28.37 -13.67
N GLY A 70 6.43 -27.76 -12.50
CA GLY A 70 7.51 -27.32 -11.62
C GLY A 70 8.21 -28.50 -10.96
N ILE A 71 9.53 -28.42 -10.81
CA ILE A 71 10.32 -29.43 -10.08
C ILE A 71 10.38 -28.99 -8.63
N LEU A 72 9.74 -29.75 -7.73
CA LEU A 72 9.75 -29.46 -6.30
C LEU A 72 11.16 -29.56 -5.73
N LEU A 73 11.51 -28.64 -4.83
CA LEU A 73 12.72 -28.79 -4.03
C LEU A 73 12.48 -29.81 -2.92
N THR A 74 13.53 -30.55 -2.60
CA THR A 74 13.48 -31.60 -1.58
C THR A 74 14.06 -31.07 -0.27
N ARG A 75 13.55 -31.57 0.86
CA ARG A 75 14.07 -31.26 2.19
C ARG A 75 15.51 -31.76 2.31
N ARG A 76 16.41 -30.90 2.81
CA ARG A 76 17.68 -31.36 3.38
C ARG A 76 17.48 -31.67 4.85
N PRO A 77 17.84 -32.86 5.34
CA PRO A 77 17.92 -33.09 6.77
C PRO A 77 18.98 -32.16 7.38
N GLY A 78 18.65 -31.58 8.52
CA GLY A 78 19.43 -30.54 9.18
C GLY A 78 20.65 -31.11 9.87
N THR A 79 21.80 -31.06 9.19
CA THR A 79 23.08 -31.64 9.62
C THR A 79 23.00 -33.15 9.90
N LEU A 80 24.08 -33.86 9.66
CA LEU A 80 24.15 -35.29 10.00
C LEU A 80 24.15 -35.58 11.50
N ASN A 81 24.23 -34.54 12.32
CA ASN A 81 24.14 -34.62 13.77
C ASN A 81 22.69 -34.57 14.31
N GLY A 82 21.67 -34.72 13.45
CA GLY A 82 20.31 -35.02 13.89
C GLY A 82 19.52 -33.82 14.43
N SER A 83 19.83 -32.60 13.98
CA SER A 83 18.97 -31.45 14.26
C SER A 83 17.82 -31.44 13.24
N ASP A 84 16.77 -32.21 13.52
CA ASP A 84 15.54 -32.32 12.69
C ASP A 84 14.84 -30.97 12.40
N ASN A 85 15.32 -29.88 13.02
CA ASN A 85 14.74 -28.55 12.97
C ASN A 85 15.40 -27.62 11.94
N GLU A 86 16.46 -28.03 11.24
CA GLU A 86 17.20 -27.15 10.33
C GLU A 86 17.02 -27.55 8.86
N THR A 87 16.05 -26.96 8.17
CA THR A 87 15.75 -27.36 6.80
C THR A 87 16.24 -26.32 5.81
N ALA A 88 17.14 -26.73 4.93
CA ALA A 88 17.32 -26.09 3.63
C ALA A 88 16.54 -26.89 2.59
N LEU A 89 16.16 -26.26 1.48
CA LEU A 89 15.50 -26.93 0.36
C LEU A 89 16.45 -26.90 -0.84
N ALA A 90 16.51 -27.97 -1.62
CA ALA A 90 17.34 -27.98 -2.82
C ALA A 90 16.87 -28.98 -3.87
N VAL A 91 17.29 -28.74 -5.11
CA VAL A 91 17.14 -29.68 -6.22
C VAL A 91 18.25 -29.49 -7.24
N VAL A 92 18.68 -30.60 -7.84
CA VAL A 92 19.53 -30.59 -9.05
C VAL A 92 18.62 -30.82 -10.24
N THR A 93 18.64 -29.89 -11.19
CA THR A 93 17.84 -29.99 -12.42
C THR A 93 18.57 -30.80 -13.49
N ASN A 94 17.84 -31.38 -14.43
CA ASN A 94 18.43 -32.13 -15.56
C ASN A 94 18.96 -31.21 -16.67
N SER A 95 18.33 -30.04 -16.83
CA SER A 95 18.78 -28.97 -17.70
C SER A 95 18.42 -27.63 -17.08
N THR A 96 19.15 -26.59 -17.47
CA THR A 96 18.95 -25.21 -17.03
C THR A 96 19.17 -24.26 -18.21
N LEU A 97 18.52 -23.10 -18.19
CA LEU A 97 18.66 -22.09 -19.23
C LEU A 97 19.73 -21.08 -18.80
N VAL A 98 20.85 -21.05 -19.51
CA VAL A 98 21.94 -20.09 -19.27
C VAL A 98 22.10 -19.25 -20.53
N ASP A 99 21.97 -17.93 -20.39
CA ASP A 99 22.07 -16.97 -21.49
C ASP A 99 21.16 -17.31 -22.68
N GLY A 100 19.93 -17.76 -22.40
CA GLY A 100 18.95 -18.16 -23.40
C GLY A 100 19.25 -19.48 -24.12
N THR A 101 20.32 -20.18 -23.76
CA THR A 101 20.69 -21.49 -24.31
C THR A 101 20.44 -22.58 -23.28
N GLU A 102 19.76 -23.65 -23.69
CA GLU A 102 19.53 -24.80 -22.82
C GLU A 102 20.84 -25.57 -22.64
N ARG A 103 21.27 -25.71 -21.39
CA ARG A 103 22.44 -26.49 -21.00
C ARG A 103 22.00 -27.72 -20.23
N ARG A 104 22.61 -28.86 -20.56
CA ARG A 104 22.39 -30.11 -19.84
C ARG A 104 23.20 -30.09 -18.55
N CYS A 105 22.55 -30.45 -17.46
CA CYS A 105 23.16 -30.59 -16.15
C CYS A 105 23.70 -32.01 -16.00
N ALA A 106 24.98 -32.18 -16.30
CA ALA A 106 25.70 -33.44 -16.11
C ALA A 106 26.68 -33.31 -14.94
N GLU A 107 27.01 -34.45 -14.36
CA GLU A 107 28.08 -34.55 -13.37
C GLU A 107 29.41 -34.12 -14.02
N VAL A 108 30.17 -33.26 -13.33
CA VAL A 108 31.47 -32.75 -13.77
C VAL A 108 32.57 -33.29 -12.86
N PRO A 109 33.85 -33.29 -13.32
CA PRO A 109 34.97 -33.67 -12.47
C PRO A 109 35.01 -32.85 -11.17
N GLU A 110 35.48 -33.48 -10.10
CA GLU A 110 35.69 -32.80 -8.82
C GLU A 110 36.67 -31.63 -9.00
N GLY A 111 36.33 -30.46 -8.45
CA GLY A 111 37.14 -29.25 -8.60
C GLY A 111 37.03 -28.54 -9.95
N ALA A 112 36.08 -28.92 -10.81
CA ALA A 112 35.76 -28.14 -12.00
C ALA A 112 35.39 -26.68 -11.62
N ASP A 113 35.81 -25.73 -12.44
CA ASP A 113 35.51 -24.31 -12.21
C ASP A 113 34.00 -24.07 -12.19
N LYS A 114 33.54 -23.18 -11.30
CA LYS A 114 32.11 -22.88 -11.05
C LYS A 114 31.24 -24.12 -10.79
N SER A 115 31.80 -25.17 -10.21
CA SER A 115 31.05 -26.36 -9.80
C SER A 115 30.70 -26.33 -8.31
N VAL A 116 29.60 -27.00 -7.98
CA VAL A 116 29.09 -27.17 -6.63
C VAL A 116 29.07 -28.66 -6.33
N ARG A 117 29.65 -29.03 -5.18
CA ARG A 117 29.63 -30.40 -4.68
C ARG A 117 28.31 -30.68 -3.97
N VAL A 118 27.66 -31.75 -4.37
CA VAL A 118 26.38 -32.21 -3.87
C VAL A 118 26.52 -33.62 -3.31
N GLY A 119 26.07 -33.82 -2.07
CA GLY A 119 26.02 -35.11 -1.41
C GLY A 119 24.66 -35.78 -1.57
N PHE A 120 24.66 -37.05 -1.95
CA PHE A 120 23.46 -37.89 -2.08
C PHE A 120 23.51 -39.08 -1.12
N ARG A 121 22.35 -39.47 -0.57
CA ARG A 121 22.16 -40.73 0.16
C ARG A 121 21.06 -41.51 -0.51
N ASN A 122 21.35 -42.71 -1.00
CA ASN A 122 20.39 -43.55 -1.74
C ASN A 122 19.72 -42.82 -2.94
N GLY A 123 20.48 -41.96 -3.63
CA GLY A 123 19.97 -41.15 -4.75
C GLY A 123 19.15 -39.92 -4.36
N VAL A 124 18.87 -39.72 -3.07
CA VAL A 124 18.20 -38.52 -2.55
C VAL A 124 19.23 -37.46 -2.22
N PHE A 125 19.00 -36.24 -2.67
CA PHE A 125 19.83 -35.07 -2.36
C PHE A 125 19.86 -34.81 -0.85
N GLN A 126 21.05 -34.65 -0.28
CA GLN A 126 21.22 -34.41 1.17
C GLN A 126 21.87 -33.07 1.44
N GLU A 127 22.99 -32.78 0.79
CA GLU A 127 23.88 -31.70 1.22
C GLU A 127 24.57 -30.99 0.05
N ILE A 128 24.96 -29.74 0.29
CA ILE A 128 25.81 -28.96 -0.60
C ILE A 128 27.06 -28.56 0.17
N PHE A 129 28.21 -28.91 -0.36
CA PHE A 129 29.48 -28.58 0.25
C PHE A 129 30.02 -27.26 -0.32
N THR A 130 29.93 -26.19 0.47
CA THR A 130 30.48 -24.86 0.15
C THR A 130 31.79 -24.65 0.92
N ASP A 131 32.81 -25.39 0.52
CA ASP A 131 34.26 -25.28 0.78
C ASP A 131 34.83 -24.15 1.69
N ARG A 132 34.46 -24.03 2.97
CA ARG A 132 35.22 -23.12 3.87
C ARG A 132 35.58 -23.63 5.26
N PHE A 133 34.84 -24.56 5.88
CA PHE A 133 35.09 -24.86 7.30
C PHE A 133 34.85 -26.30 7.78
N GLU A 134 34.35 -27.21 6.93
CA GLU A 134 34.13 -28.60 7.36
C GLU A 134 35.30 -29.49 6.97
N ALA A 135 36.09 -29.84 7.99
CA ALA A 135 37.35 -30.57 7.81
C ALA A 135 37.17 -31.99 7.26
N TYR A 136 35.96 -32.58 7.28
CA TYR A 136 35.72 -33.92 6.76
C TYR A 136 34.30 -34.09 6.21
N PRO A 137 34.15 -34.37 4.91
CA PRO A 137 32.85 -34.69 4.35
C PRO A 137 32.32 -35.99 4.99
N PRO A 138 31.02 -36.03 5.29
CA PRO A 138 30.30 -37.22 5.72
C PRO A 138 30.59 -38.44 4.84
N LYS A 139 31.01 -39.56 5.46
CA LYS A 139 31.44 -40.78 4.75
C LYS A 139 30.27 -41.58 4.16
N ASP A 140 29.06 -41.33 4.61
CA ASP A 140 27.84 -42.02 4.19
C ASP A 140 27.15 -41.37 2.98
N LEU A 141 27.69 -40.26 2.49
CA LEU A 141 27.18 -39.55 1.31
C LEU A 141 28.02 -39.87 0.07
N THR A 142 27.33 -40.06 -1.06
CA THR A 142 27.93 -40.10 -2.38
C THR A 142 28.04 -38.66 -2.89
N TRP A 143 29.27 -38.17 -3.01
CA TRP A 143 29.55 -36.81 -3.46
C TRP A 143 29.69 -36.75 -4.98
N LYS A 144 29.01 -35.78 -5.60
CA LYS A 144 29.04 -35.50 -7.03
C LYS A 144 29.17 -34.00 -7.26
N SER A 145 29.87 -33.59 -8.30
CA SER A 145 29.96 -32.17 -8.67
C SER A 145 29.03 -31.86 -9.84
N TYR A 146 28.32 -30.73 -9.76
CA TYR A 146 27.47 -30.21 -10.82
C TYR A 146 27.81 -28.74 -11.09
N PRO A 147 27.58 -28.22 -12.31
CA PRO A 147 27.66 -26.78 -12.56
C PRO A 147 26.76 -26.00 -11.60
N GLN A 148 27.21 -24.85 -11.10
CA GLN A 148 26.47 -24.05 -10.12
C GLN A 148 25.07 -23.68 -10.61
N GLU A 149 24.90 -23.38 -11.90
CA GLU A 149 23.61 -23.04 -12.53
C GLU A 149 22.57 -24.17 -12.51
N CYS A 150 22.98 -25.41 -12.21
CA CYS A 150 22.12 -26.59 -12.20
C CYS A 150 21.55 -26.91 -10.81
N VAL A 151 22.11 -26.30 -9.77
CA VAL A 151 21.80 -26.57 -8.37
C VAL A 151 20.99 -25.42 -7.79
N TRP A 152 19.74 -25.69 -7.44
CA TRP A 152 18.81 -24.70 -6.88
C TRP A 152 18.68 -24.90 -5.39
N VAL A 153 18.70 -23.79 -4.66
CA VAL A 153 18.80 -23.79 -3.19
C VAL A 153 17.93 -22.72 -2.60
N VAL A 154 17.17 -23.10 -1.58
CA VAL A 154 16.70 -22.18 -0.54
C VAL A 154 17.49 -22.52 0.71
N ASP A 155 18.38 -21.61 1.11
CA ASP A 155 19.21 -21.80 2.29
C ASP A 155 18.36 -21.75 3.59
N ARG A 156 18.95 -22.24 4.67
CA ARG A 156 18.31 -22.34 5.98
C ARG A 156 17.78 -20.99 6.49
N SER A 157 18.56 -19.93 6.34
CA SER A 157 18.21 -18.59 6.85
C SER A 157 17.05 -18.01 6.05
N SER A 158 17.09 -18.15 4.73
CA SER A 158 15.98 -17.76 3.85
C SER A 158 14.71 -18.54 4.14
N TRP A 159 14.80 -19.87 4.28
CA TRP A 159 13.66 -20.71 4.66
C TRP A 159 13.07 -20.29 6.01
N ARG A 160 13.93 -20.09 7.02
CA ARG A 160 13.49 -19.69 8.37
C ARG A 160 12.83 -18.32 8.36
N GLY A 161 13.39 -17.37 7.61
CA GLY A 161 12.82 -16.04 7.42
C GLY A 161 11.44 -16.13 6.78
N MET A 162 11.32 -16.83 5.64
CA MET A 162 10.02 -17.03 4.99
C MET A 162 9.01 -17.70 5.91
N LYS A 163 9.39 -18.77 6.62
CA LYS A 163 8.51 -19.48 7.55
C LYS A 163 8.06 -18.57 8.69
N ALA A 164 8.96 -17.81 9.31
CA ALA A 164 8.64 -16.89 10.39
C ALA A 164 7.71 -15.77 9.92
N THR A 165 7.97 -15.19 8.75
CA THR A 165 7.09 -14.19 8.15
C THR A 165 5.72 -14.78 7.81
N MET A 166 5.62 -15.98 7.23
CA MET A 166 4.33 -16.61 6.96
C MET A 166 3.55 -16.89 8.24
N ALA A 167 4.22 -17.36 9.29
CA ALA A 167 3.62 -17.53 10.60
C ALA A 167 3.06 -16.19 11.11
N GLU A 168 3.82 -15.10 11.06
CA GLU A 168 3.37 -13.77 11.50
C GLU A 168 2.18 -13.25 10.67
N LEU A 169 2.24 -13.37 9.34
CA LEU A 169 1.20 -12.87 8.44
C LEU A 169 -0.13 -13.59 8.63
N LEU A 170 -0.08 -14.91 8.82
CA LEU A 170 -1.25 -15.79 8.93
C LEU A 170 -1.64 -16.09 10.38
N GLN A 171 -0.90 -15.58 11.37
CA GLN A 171 -1.28 -15.67 12.76
C GLN A 171 -2.45 -14.72 13.04
N GLY A 172 -3.50 -15.26 13.64
CA GLY A 172 -4.59 -14.47 14.20
C GLY A 172 -5.78 -15.35 14.55
N GLU A 173 -6.69 -14.79 15.34
CA GLU A 173 -7.87 -15.47 15.83
C GLU A 173 -9.12 -14.73 15.38
N ILE A 174 -10.15 -15.48 14.99
CA ILE A 174 -11.48 -14.94 14.79
C ILE A 174 -12.12 -14.78 16.17
N ALA A 175 -12.03 -13.58 16.74
CA ALA A 175 -12.76 -13.26 17.95
C ALA A 175 -14.22 -12.90 17.59
N GLN A 176 -15.19 -13.66 18.07
CA GLN A 176 -16.57 -13.17 18.12
C GLN A 176 -16.63 -11.97 19.07
N PRO A 177 -17.31 -10.85 18.70
CA PRO A 177 -17.51 -9.76 19.64
C PRO A 177 -18.32 -10.27 20.84
N ALA A 178 -17.75 -10.11 22.04
CA ALA A 178 -18.37 -10.52 23.31
C ALA A 178 -19.59 -9.65 23.71
N SER A 179 -19.92 -8.61 22.94
CA SER A 179 -21.00 -7.67 23.23
C SER A 179 -22.01 -7.60 22.09
N SER A 180 -23.29 -7.61 22.47
CA SER A 180 -24.51 -7.43 21.66
C SER A 180 -24.62 -6.12 20.87
N SER A 181 -23.53 -5.38 20.69
CA SER A 181 -23.46 -4.24 19.79
C SER A 181 -23.41 -4.73 18.35
N ARG A 182 -24.39 -4.33 17.54
CA ARG A 182 -24.60 -4.65 16.11
C ARG A 182 -23.46 -4.22 15.15
N GLN A 183 -22.25 -4.02 15.65
CA GLN A 183 -21.09 -3.64 14.88
C GLN A 183 -20.15 -4.84 14.82
N TYR A 184 -20.41 -5.69 13.85
CA TYR A 184 -19.67 -6.91 13.68
C TYR A 184 -18.36 -6.66 12.91
N ASP A 185 -17.26 -6.49 13.64
CA ASP A 185 -15.93 -6.67 13.06
C ASP A 185 -15.62 -8.18 13.06
N TRP A 186 -16.19 -8.92 12.10
CA TRP A 186 -16.14 -10.40 12.05
C TRP A 186 -14.72 -10.98 11.99
N VAL A 187 -13.70 -10.18 11.71
CA VAL A 187 -12.31 -10.63 11.66
C VAL A 187 -11.39 -9.58 12.28
N LYS A 188 -10.94 -9.84 13.51
CA LYS A 188 -9.78 -9.18 14.11
C LYS A 188 -8.51 -9.92 13.69
N GLY A 189 -7.45 -9.19 13.35
CA GLY A 189 -6.18 -9.79 12.92
C GLY A 189 -5.49 -8.97 11.83
N SER A 190 -4.47 -9.57 11.22
CA SER A 190 -3.75 -8.99 10.10
C SER A 190 -4.69 -8.74 8.90
N LEU A 191 -4.30 -7.82 8.00
CA LEU A 191 -5.00 -7.62 6.73
C LEU A 191 -5.11 -8.93 5.93
N TRP A 192 -4.13 -9.81 6.06
CA TRP A 192 -4.10 -11.12 5.42
C TRP A 192 -5.20 -12.03 5.94
N ASN A 193 -5.41 -12.08 7.26
CA ASN A 193 -6.51 -12.87 7.84
C ASN A 193 -7.87 -12.31 7.41
N ARG A 194 -8.03 -10.98 7.37
CA ARG A 194 -9.26 -10.34 6.88
C ARG A 194 -9.59 -10.72 5.45
N ARG A 195 -8.57 -10.84 4.59
CA ARG A 195 -8.71 -11.33 3.21
C ARG A 195 -8.96 -12.84 3.15
N LEU A 196 -8.22 -13.64 3.91
CA LEU A 196 -8.35 -15.10 3.98
C LEU A 196 -9.76 -15.52 4.36
N PHE A 197 -10.33 -14.85 5.37
CA PHE A 197 -11.67 -15.10 5.86
C PHE A 197 -12.75 -14.32 5.10
N ALA A 198 -12.38 -13.44 4.16
CA ALA A 198 -13.28 -12.64 3.34
C ALA A 198 -14.48 -12.06 4.13
N ALA A 199 -14.22 -11.52 5.32
CA ALA A 199 -15.25 -11.03 6.25
C ALA A 199 -16.37 -12.04 6.57
N GLY A 200 -16.07 -13.34 6.64
CA GLY A 200 -17.04 -14.41 6.88
C GLY A 200 -17.62 -15.06 5.62
N ASN A 201 -17.27 -14.58 4.43
CA ASN A 201 -17.68 -15.14 3.14
C ASN A 201 -16.53 -15.91 2.45
N ALA A 202 -15.71 -16.61 3.25
CA ALA A 202 -14.61 -17.39 2.72
C ALA A 202 -15.12 -18.64 2.00
N SER A 203 -14.56 -18.89 0.82
CA SER A 203 -14.78 -20.11 0.04
C SER A 203 -13.44 -20.75 -0.35
N MET A 204 -13.48 -21.97 -0.90
CA MET A 204 -12.28 -22.60 -1.44
C MET A 204 -11.62 -21.74 -2.53
N ALA A 205 -12.43 -21.04 -3.35
CA ALA A 205 -11.93 -20.15 -4.38
C ALA A 205 -11.16 -18.96 -3.78
N THR A 206 -11.72 -18.28 -2.76
CA THR A 206 -11.04 -17.13 -2.14
C THR A 206 -9.74 -17.53 -1.45
N VAL A 207 -9.72 -18.70 -0.78
CA VAL A 207 -8.49 -19.22 -0.16
C VAL A 207 -7.45 -19.59 -1.23
N ASN A 208 -7.87 -20.29 -2.29
CA ASN A 208 -6.98 -20.67 -3.39
C ASN A 208 -6.38 -19.44 -4.08
N ASP A 209 -7.19 -18.42 -4.39
CA ASP A 209 -6.73 -17.19 -5.04
C ASP A 209 -5.76 -16.41 -4.15
N MET A 210 -6.02 -16.35 -2.84
CA MET A 210 -5.11 -15.71 -1.89
C MET A 210 -3.77 -16.43 -1.82
N VAL A 211 -3.76 -17.76 -1.68
CA VAL A 211 -2.53 -18.56 -1.58
C VAL A 211 -1.76 -18.54 -2.90
N ALA A 212 -2.46 -18.61 -4.04
CA ALA A 212 -1.86 -18.47 -5.37
C ALA A 212 -1.22 -17.09 -5.54
N GLY A 213 -1.95 -16.01 -5.23
CA GLY A 213 -1.43 -14.64 -5.29
C GLY A 213 -0.25 -14.40 -4.34
N LEU A 214 -0.26 -15.02 -3.16
CA LEU A 214 0.87 -14.99 -2.23
C LEU A 214 2.11 -15.70 -2.82
N ALA A 215 1.93 -16.90 -3.37
CA ALA A 215 3.01 -17.66 -4.01
C ALA A 215 3.57 -16.92 -5.24
N GLU A 216 2.71 -16.30 -6.04
CA GLU A 216 3.11 -15.45 -7.18
C GLU A 216 3.89 -14.22 -6.72
N SER A 217 3.42 -13.54 -5.66
CA SER A 217 4.13 -12.39 -5.09
C SER A 217 5.49 -12.77 -4.54
N MET A 218 5.61 -13.92 -3.85
CA MET A 218 6.89 -14.44 -3.38
C MET A 218 7.84 -14.74 -4.55
N THR A 219 7.31 -15.38 -5.60
CA THR A 219 8.06 -15.70 -6.82
C THR A 219 8.55 -14.43 -7.51
N ALA A 220 7.69 -13.42 -7.67
CA ALA A 220 8.06 -12.13 -8.25
C ALA A 220 9.16 -11.44 -7.43
N THR A 221 9.06 -11.45 -6.10
CA THR A 221 10.09 -10.88 -5.24
C THR A 221 11.42 -11.61 -5.37
N MET A 222 11.43 -12.96 -5.33
CA MET A 222 12.65 -13.75 -5.51
C MET A 222 13.33 -13.49 -6.86
N ARG A 223 12.54 -13.31 -7.93
CA ARG A 223 13.05 -13.04 -9.28
C ARG A 223 13.59 -11.62 -9.44
N ASN A 224 12.91 -10.63 -8.88
CA ASN A 224 13.26 -9.21 -9.06
C ASN A 224 14.31 -8.74 -8.04
N HIS A 225 14.42 -9.41 -6.89
CA HIS A 225 15.35 -9.06 -5.81
C HIS A 225 16.16 -10.29 -5.38
N PRO A 226 17.01 -10.86 -6.24
CA PRO A 226 17.79 -12.07 -5.93
C PRO A 226 18.75 -11.90 -4.73
N TYR A 227 19.01 -10.66 -4.30
CA TYR A 227 19.86 -10.32 -3.14
C TYR A 227 19.07 -9.68 -1.98
N GLY A 228 17.74 -9.72 -2.04
CA GLY A 228 16.87 -8.98 -1.14
C GLY A 228 16.99 -7.46 -1.34
N THR A 229 16.76 -6.71 -0.27
CA THR A 229 16.82 -5.23 -0.25
C THR A 229 18.20 -4.69 0.10
N SER A 230 19.19 -5.56 0.32
CA SER A 230 20.55 -5.14 0.69
C SER A 230 21.28 -4.61 -0.54
N GLU A 231 21.46 -3.30 -0.57
CA GLU A 231 22.20 -2.60 -1.63
C GLU A 231 23.68 -3.03 -1.67
N GLU A 232 24.25 -3.34 -0.51
CA GLU A 232 25.63 -3.83 -0.38
C GLU A 232 25.79 -5.22 -0.99
N LEU A 233 24.84 -6.12 -0.75
CA LEU A 233 24.86 -7.47 -1.31
C LEU A 233 24.65 -7.43 -2.83
N ALA A 234 23.76 -6.55 -3.31
CA ALA A 234 23.53 -6.33 -4.73
C ALA A 234 24.78 -5.80 -5.47
N ARG A 235 25.55 -4.89 -4.84
CA ARG A 235 26.80 -4.37 -5.42
C ARG A 235 27.89 -5.44 -5.49
N ASN A 236 28.00 -6.28 -4.47
CA ASN A 236 29.05 -7.30 -4.34
C ASN A 236 28.71 -8.64 -5.01
N ALA A 237 27.52 -8.78 -5.58
CA ALA A 237 27.13 -10.00 -6.26
C ALA A 237 27.91 -10.24 -7.55
N SER A 238 28.20 -11.51 -7.84
CA SER A 238 28.90 -11.95 -9.04
C SER A 238 28.18 -11.52 -10.31
N ALA A 239 28.94 -11.18 -11.35
CA ALA A 239 28.39 -10.70 -12.63
C ALA A 239 27.36 -11.66 -13.24
N ASP A 240 27.52 -12.96 -13.01
CA ASP A 240 26.65 -14.03 -13.54
C ASP A 240 25.26 -14.09 -12.87
N LEU A 241 25.12 -13.51 -11.67
CA LEU A 241 23.84 -13.43 -10.95
C LEU A 241 23.22 -12.02 -11.05
N ARG A 242 23.93 -11.05 -11.65
CA ARG A 242 23.39 -9.70 -11.85
C ARG A 242 22.22 -9.79 -12.84
N MET A 243 21.20 -8.96 -12.63
CA MET A 243 20.05 -8.84 -13.52
C MET A 243 20.54 -8.87 -14.97
N ALA A 244 19.96 -9.75 -15.80
CA ALA A 244 20.24 -9.74 -17.22
C ALA A 244 19.93 -8.32 -17.73
N THR A 245 20.97 -7.60 -18.14
CA THR A 245 20.85 -6.25 -18.67
C THR A 245 20.25 -6.32 -20.06
N GLY A 246 18.94 -6.46 -20.11
CA GLY A 246 18.16 -6.29 -21.32
C GLY A 246 18.11 -4.81 -21.69
N ARG A 247 18.39 -4.48 -22.96
CA ARG A 247 17.99 -3.18 -23.51
C ARG A 247 16.48 -3.20 -23.71
N VAL A 248 15.74 -2.68 -22.74
CA VAL A 248 14.30 -2.42 -22.91
C VAL A 248 14.16 -1.14 -23.73
N ILE A 249 13.55 -1.24 -24.90
CA ILE A 249 13.13 -0.07 -25.67
C ILE A 249 11.85 0.43 -25.02
N ILE A 250 11.99 1.37 -24.10
CA ILE A 250 10.85 2.01 -23.44
C ILE A 250 10.34 3.09 -24.39
N ALA A 251 9.04 3.10 -24.69
CA ALA A 251 8.40 4.22 -25.35
C ALA A 251 8.40 5.41 -24.38
N GLN A 252 9.38 6.29 -24.50
CA GLN A 252 9.43 7.54 -23.74
C GLN A 252 8.45 8.52 -24.39
N THR A 253 7.39 8.88 -23.67
CA THR A 253 6.49 9.95 -24.10
C THR A 253 7.21 11.28 -23.95
N CYS A 254 7.81 11.75 -25.05
CA CYS A 254 8.33 13.11 -25.12
C CYS A 254 7.16 14.10 -25.15
N ILE A 255 6.78 14.63 -23.99
CA ILE A 255 5.78 15.69 -23.90
C ILE A 255 6.45 17.00 -24.32
N TYR A 256 6.08 17.51 -25.49
CA TYR A 256 6.46 18.85 -25.91
C TYR A 256 5.53 19.85 -25.22
N VAL A 257 6.05 20.57 -24.23
CA VAL A 257 5.31 21.63 -23.55
C VAL A 257 5.39 22.90 -24.40
N GLU A 258 4.28 23.28 -25.02
CA GLU A 258 4.16 24.58 -25.67
C GLU A 258 4.05 25.69 -24.61
N TRP A 259 5.19 26.25 -24.21
CA TRP A 259 5.29 27.34 -23.23
C TRP A 259 4.43 28.57 -23.58
N GLY A 260 4.10 28.77 -24.86
CA GLY A 260 3.23 29.86 -25.31
C GLY A 260 1.84 29.83 -24.66
N TRP A 261 1.27 28.63 -24.47
CA TRP A 261 -0.05 28.49 -23.84
C TRP A 261 -0.02 28.72 -22.33
N ILE A 262 1.11 28.46 -21.68
CA ILE A 262 1.28 28.64 -20.22
C ILE A 262 1.63 30.11 -19.89
N ALA A 263 2.32 30.81 -20.80
CA ALA A 263 2.69 32.20 -20.60
C ALA A 263 1.47 33.12 -20.39
N TYR A 264 0.41 32.95 -21.19
CA TYR A 264 -0.81 33.77 -21.09
C TYR A 264 -1.50 33.72 -19.71
N PRO A 265 -1.91 32.55 -19.17
CA PRO A 265 -2.53 32.48 -17.84
C PRO A 265 -1.57 32.89 -16.72
N SER A 266 -0.27 32.65 -16.87
CA SER A 266 0.75 33.04 -15.88
C SER A 266 0.87 34.56 -15.77
N VAL A 267 0.88 35.26 -16.92
CA VAL A 267 0.90 36.73 -16.98
C VAL A 267 -0.41 37.31 -16.43
N LEU A 268 -1.56 36.75 -16.78
CA LEU A 268 -2.85 37.19 -16.24
C LEU A 268 -2.91 37.06 -14.71
N LEU A 269 -2.45 35.92 -14.17
CA LEU A 269 -2.37 35.73 -12.73
C LEU A 269 -1.42 36.75 -12.08
N ALA A 270 -0.23 36.95 -12.63
CA ALA A 270 0.72 37.92 -12.11
C ALA A 270 0.15 39.35 -12.10
N LEU A 271 -0.50 39.78 -13.19
CA LEU A 271 -1.16 41.08 -13.29
C LEU A 271 -2.29 41.22 -12.28
N GLN A 272 -3.10 40.17 -12.07
CA GLN A 272 -4.18 40.17 -11.08
C GLN A 272 -3.65 40.33 -9.65
N TRP A 273 -2.56 39.63 -9.32
CA TRP A 273 -1.89 39.75 -8.02
C TRP A 273 -1.30 41.15 -7.81
N ILE A 274 -0.62 41.69 -8.82
CA ILE A 274 -0.07 43.05 -8.79
C ILE A 274 -1.19 44.08 -8.60
N PHE A 275 -2.27 43.99 -9.38
CA PHE A 275 -3.41 44.88 -9.27
C PHE A 275 -4.03 44.84 -7.86
N SER A 276 -4.25 43.64 -7.33
CA SER A 276 -4.83 43.45 -5.99
C SER A 276 -3.92 44.04 -4.90
N ALA A 277 -2.61 43.83 -5.00
CA ALA A 277 -1.63 44.40 -4.09
C ALA A 277 -1.60 45.93 -4.17
N LEU A 278 -1.60 46.50 -5.38
CA LEU A 278 -1.64 47.95 -5.59
C LEU A 278 -2.92 48.57 -5.02
N VAL A 279 -4.08 47.92 -5.18
CA VAL A 279 -5.34 48.38 -4.59
C VAL A 279 -5.26 48.37 -3.06
N MET A 280 -4.73 47.30 -2.45
CA MET A 280 -4.54 47.23 -1.00
C MET A 280 -3.59 48.34 -0.50
N VAL A 281 -2.47 48.56 -1.20
CA VAL A 281 -1.52 49.63 -0.86
C VAL A 281 -2.16 51.00 -1.00
N ALA A 282 -2.83 51.31 -2.11
CA ALA A 282 -3.49 52.58 -2.34
C ALA A 282 -4.60 52.87 -1.30
N CYS A 283 -5.41 51.87 -0.95
CA CYS A 283 -6.41 51.98 0.10
C CYS A 283 -5.77 52.22 1.48
N SER A 284 -4.67 51.52 1.80
CA SER A 284 -3.96 51.70 3.08
C SER A 284 -3.25 53.06 3.18
N GLN A 285 -2.70 53.58 2.07
CA GLN A 285 -2.04 54.89 2.02
C GLN A 285 -3.05 56.04 2.14
N ARG A 286 -4.24 55.93 1.52
CA ARG A 286 -5.34 56.88 1.74
C ARG A 286 -5.83 56.89 3.19
N MET A 287 -5.72 55.79 3.92
CA MET A 287 -6.02 55.75 5.36
C MET A 287 -4.92 56.32 6.25
N ARG A 288 -3.65 56.35 5.79
CA ARG A 288 -2.49 56.80 6.57
C ARG A 288 -2.09 58.26 6.34
N SER A 289 -2.46 58.87 5.22
CA SER A 289 -2.16 60.29 4.97
C SER A 289 -3.16 61.18 5.71
N GLY A 290 -2.89 61.38 6.99
CA GLY A 290 -3.69 62.18 7.91
C GLY A 290 -3.60 63.68 7.64
N SER A 291 -4.60 64.20 6.96
CA SER A 291 -5.11 65.53 7.21
C SER A 291 -6.63 65.53 6.98
N ALA A 292 -7.37 65.90 8.04
CA ALA A 292 -8.82 65.90 8.20
C ALA A 292 -9.49 64.51 8.32
N GLU A 293 -10.22 64.37 9.44
CA GLU A 293 -11.06 63.26 9.90
C GLU A 293 -11.40 62.14 8.90
N PRO A 294 -11.12 60.87 9.22
CA PRO A 294 -11.65 59.77 8.44
C PRO A 294 -13.17 59.73 8.65
N ARG A 295 -13.92 60.29 7.70
CA ARG A 295 -15.31 59.89 7.40
C ARG A 295 -15.27 58.42 7.01
N ARG A 296 -15.08 57.54 7.99
CA ARG A 296 -15.33 56.11 7.87
C ARG A 296 -16.80 56.02 7.56
N SER A 297 -17.01 55.67 6.30
CA SER A 297 -18.26 55.28 5.71
C SER A 297 -18.86 54.09 6.49
N ALA A 298 -19.43 54.32 7.67
CA ALA A 298 -20.09 53.31 8.50
C ALA A 298 -21.37 52.74 7.85
N TRP A 299 -21.73 53.23 6.66
CA TRP A 299 -22.93 52.89 5.91
C TRP A 299 -22.92 51.48 5.29
N LYS A 300 -21.78 50.76 5.27
CA LYS A 300 -21.73 49.41 4.66
C LYS A 300 -21.88 48.25 5.64
N SER A 301 -21.84 48.48 6.95
CA SER A 301 -21.81 47.38 7.93
C SER A 301 -22.78 47.53 9.11
N SER A 302 -23.76 48.45 9.05
CA SER A 302 -24.80 48.53 10.06
C SER A 302 -26.16 49.00 9.49
N PRO A 303 -27.26 48.24 9.68
CA PRO A 303 -28.61 48.65 9.26
C PRO A 303 -29.11 49.89 10.02
N LEU A 304 -28.40 50.31 11.06
CA LEU A 304 -28.66 51.48 11.89
C LEU A 304 -28.56 52.81 11.08
N ALA A 305 -27.78 52.83 9.99
CA ALA A 305 -27.73 53.97 9.07
C ALA A 305 -29.05 54.18 8.29
N LEU A 306 -29.82 53.12 8.04
CA LEU A 306 -31.16 53.22 7.45
C LEU A 306 -32.19 53.72 8.47
N LEU A 307 -32.02 53.38 9.75
CA LEU A 307 -32.89 53.84 10.83
C LEU A 307 -32.82 55.37 11.01
N PHE A 308 -31.61 55.94 10.94
CA PHE A 308 -31.41 57.40 11.07
C PHE A 308 -31.74 58.22 9.82
N HIS A 309 -32.00 57.57 8.67
CA HIS A 309 -32.31 58.28 7.42
C HIS A 309 -33.77 58.77 7.34
N GLY A 310 -34.61 58.41 8.33
CA GLY A 310 -36.03 58.79 8.41
C GLY A 310 -36.48 59.42 9.73
N LEU A 311 -35.56 59.73 10.65
CA LEU A 311 -35.89 60.47 11.88
C LEU A 311 -36.08 61.97 11.59
N ASP A 312 -37.00 62.60 12.32
CA ASP A 312 -37.30 64.03 12.20
C ASP A 312 -36.06 64.91 12.46
N GLU A 313 -35.95 66.04 11.76
CA GLU A 313 -34.74 66.91 11.79
C GLU A 313 -34.49 67.48 13.20
N ASP A 314 -35.54 67.63 14.01
CA ASP A 314 -35.42 68.09 15.40
C ASP A 314 -34.71 67.07 16.31
N LEU A 315 -34.90 65.76 16.06
CA LEU A 315 -34.17 64.69 16.77
C LEU A 315 -32.74 64.57 16.26
N ARG A 316 -32.53 64.82 14.96
CA ARG A 316 -31.21 64.82 14.34
C ARG A 316 -30.35 65.99 14.81
N SER A 317 -30.96 67.12 15.17
CA SER A 317 -30.25 68.29 15.70
C SER A 317 -29.85 68.14 17.19
N ARG A 318 -30.59 67.35 17.99
CA ARG A 318 -30.25 67.04 19.39
C ARG A 318 -29.13 66.02 19.53
N GLY A 319 -29.05 65.05 18.62
CA GLY A 319 -27.94 64.11 18.56
C GLY A 319 -26.73 64.74 17.87
N HIS A 320 -25.76 65.26 18.63
CA HIS A 320 -24.48 65.69 18.05
C HIS A 320 -23.90 64.58 17.15
N ASN A 321 -23.78 64.86 15.84
CA ASN A 321 -23.34 63.95 14.77
C ASN A 321 -22.45 62.79 15.27
N PRO A 322 -23.03 61.61 15.58
CA PRO A 322 -22.25 60.51 16.14
C PRO A 322 -21.37 59.90 15.05
N CYS A 323 -20.05 60.07 15.18
CA CYS A 323 -19.08 59.65 14.16
C CYS A 323 -18.66 58.18 14.28
N THR A 324 -19.12 57.43 15.29
CA THR A 324 -18.77 56.01 15.49
C THR A 324 -19.97 55.13 15.78
N VAL A 325 -19.89 53.85 15.38
CA VAL A 325 -20.99 52.87 15.56
C VAL A 325 -21.38 52.73 17.03
N LYS A 326 -20.43 52.74 17.98
CA LYS A 326 -20.73 52.70 19.42
C LYS A 326 -21.50 53.94 19.92
N GLN A 327 -21.23 55.12 19.35
CA GLN A 327 -21.97 56.33 19.69
C GLN A 327 -23.39 56.29 19.10
N MET A 328 -23.54 55.77 17.87
CA MET A 328 -24.85 55.57 17.26
C MET A 328 -25.70 54.54 18.04
N ASP A 329 -25.07 53.48 18.55
CA ASP A 329 -25.70 52.43 19.35
C ASP A 329 -26.16 52.98 20.72
N SER A 330 -25.25 53.68 21.42
CA SER A 330 -25.59 54.34 22.69
C SER A 330 -26.64 55.44 22.54
N PHE A 331 -26.70 56.13 21.40
CA PHE A 331 -27.72 57.12 21.11
C PHE A 331 -29.06 56.45 20.77
N ALA A 332 -29.04 55.36 20.00
CA ALA A 332 -30.24 54.59 19.69
C ALA A 332 -30.90 53.99 20.95
N ASP A 333 -30.11 53.51 21.91
CA ASP A 333 -30.60 53.06 23.22
C ASP A 333 -31.31 54.18 24.01
N SER A 334 -30.96 55.45 23.76
CA SER A 334 -31.50 56.61 24.47
C SER A 334 -32.78 57.19 23.86
N ILE A 335 -33.14 56.81 22.64
CA ILE A 335 -34.31 57.35 21.93
C ILE A 335 -35.48 56.36 22.01
N LYS A 336 -36.65 56.84 22.40
CA LYS A 336 -37.90 56.07 22.33
C LYS A 336 -38.82 56.69 21.29
N VAL A 337 -38.99 56.02 20.16
CA VAL A 337 -39.88 56.47 19.09
C VAL A 337 -41.16 55.65 19.01
N HIS A 338 -42.24 56.27 18.52
CA HIS A 338 -43.44 55.60 18.07
C HIS A 338 -43.76 55.97 16.62
N LEU A 339 -44.55 55.14 15.94
CA LEU A 339 -44.85 55.29 14.52
C LEU A 339 -46.19 56.01 14.34
N VAL A 340 -46.20 57.15 13.66
CA VAL A 340 -47.40 57.97 13.41
C VAL A 340 -47.64 58.09 11.90
N PRO A 341 -48.90 58.00 11.44
CA PRO A 341 -49.21 58.23 10.04
C PRO A 341 -49.03 59.72 9.71
N VAL A 342 -48.19 60.02 8.72
CA VAL A 342 -47.98 61.38 8.22
C VAL A 342 -48.67 61.51 6.86
N GLN A 343 -49.57 62.48 6.78
CA GLN A 343 -50.33 62.80 5.58
C GLN A 343 -50.11 64.27 5.25
N ASP A 344 -49.01 64.54 4.55
CA ASP A 344 -48.70 65.88 4.06
C ASP A 344 -48.76 65.86 2.52
N SER A 345 -48.98 67.03 1.92
CA SER A 345 -49.31 67.25 0.49
C SER A 345 -48.35 66.62 -0.53
N LYS A 346 -47.20 66.07 -0.10
CA LYS A 346 -46.20 65.42 -0.94
C LYS A 346 -45.75 64.02 -0.48
N ARG A 347 -46.17 63.51 0.68
CA ARG A 347 -45.79 62.17 1.17
C ARG A 347 -46.93 61.54 1.97
N ASN A 348 -47.40 60.38 1.51
CA ASN A 348 -48.25 59.48 2.28
C ASN A 348 -47.37 58.36 2.86
N GLY A 349 -47.24 58.29 4.18
CA GLY A 349 -46.43 57.25 4.81
C GLY A 349 -46.52 57.28 6.33
N TRP A 350 -45.68 56.48 6.96
CA TRP A 350 -45.50 56.44 8.40
C TRP A 350 -44.17 57.10 8.75
N ALA A 351 -44.13 57.91 9.80
CA ALA A 351 -42.90 58.51 10.32
C ALA A 351 -42.71 58.12 11.79
N PHE A 352 -41.46 58.07 12.23
CA PHE A 352 -41.12 57.90 13.63
C PHE A 352 -41.06 59.25 14.31
N THR A 353 -41.82 59.42 15.39
CA THR A 353 -41.79 60.62 16.25
C THR A 353 -41.35 60.24 17.66
N ASP A 354 -40.70 61.17 18.36
CA ASP A 354 -40.31 60.99 19.76
C ASP A 354 -41.56 60.85 20.66
N ILE A 355 -41.41 60.17 21.79
CA ILE A 355 -42.47 60.07 22.82
C ILE A 355 -42.43 61.29 23.75
#